data_AF-A0A6L7S7R5-F1
#
_entry.id   AF-A0A6L7S7R5-F1
#
_cell.length_a   1.000
_cell.length_b   1.000
_cell.length_c   1.000
_cell.angle_alpha   90.00
_cell.angle_beta   90.00
_cell.angle_gamma   90.00
#
_symmetry.space_group_name_H-M   'P 1'
#
loop_
_entity.id
_entity.type
_entity.pdbx_description
1 polymer ?
#
loop_
_entity_poly.entity_id
_entity_poly.type
_entity_poly.pdbx_seq_one_letter_code
_entity_poly.pdbx_strand_id
1 'polypeptide(L)'
;MKLHFTSEWLRSHIESDPDIECEAGFPLLGAEPLSQFVRAAPHAPQEDEPEQRTVVLYQLVRQLRRRDGLTREQLAAKIRIDEQEVETIEARPEYVPRPRTVHQLAHYLGVPAKAVEQLTSAAHFQDNGLAEAAHRFAASSDDLSRLTRAEKKHFDDFVRVLAAFD
;
A
#
# COMPACT_ATOMS: atom_id res chain seq x y z
N MET A 1 47.79 15.54 3.79
CA MET A 1 48.15 14.37 2.95
C MET A 1 49.12 14.84 1.89
N LYS A 2 50.25 14.15 1.70
CA LYS A 2 51.15 14.39 0.56
C LYS A 2 50.93 13.26 -0.44
N LEU A 3 50.62 13.60 -1.68
CA LEU A 3 50.39 12.63 -2.76
C LEU A 3 51.77 12.16 -3.25
N HIS A 4 52.01 10.84 -3.21
CA HIS A 4 53.30 10.20 -3.54
C HIS A 4 53.31 9.66 -4.98
N PHE A 5 52.82 10.44 -5.94
CA PHE A 5 52.96 10.11 -7.36
C PHE A 5 53.65 11.24 -8.10
N THR A 6 54.55 10.88 -9.01
CA THR A 6 55.25 11.84 -9.87
C THR A 6 54.41 12.14 -11.10
N SER A 7 54.63 13.30 -11.72
CA SER A 7 53.97 13.67 -12.98
C SER A 7 54.25 12.67 -14.10
N GLU A 8 55.44 12.08 -14.09
CA GLU A 8 55.88 11.08 -15.06
C GLU A 8 55.15 9.75 -14.87
N TRP A 9 54.90 9.35 -13.62
CA TRP A 9 54.08 8.18 -13.30
C TRP A 9 52.66 8.33 -13.84
N LEU A 10 52.02 9.50 -13.66
CA LEU A 10 50.68 9.77 -14.19
C LEU A 10 50.64 9.72 -15.72
N ARG A 11 51.63 10.30 -16.41
CA ARG A 11 51.68 10.31 -17.87
C ARG A 11 51.79 8.89 -18.44
N SER A 12 52.70 8.08 -17.89
CA SER A 12 52.85 6.69 -18.30
C SER A 12 51.58 5.88 -18.05
N HIS A 13 50.86 6.15 -16.97
CA HIS A 13 49.61 5.46 -16.66
C HIS A 13 48.49 5.79 -17.65
N ILE A 14 48.34 7.06 -18.03
CA ILE A 14 47.34 7.50 -19.02
C ILE A 14 47.64 6.89 -20.40
N GLU A 15 48.91 6.88 -20.82
CA GLU A 15 49.31 6.30 -22.11
C GLU A 15 49.11 4.77 -22.16
N SER A 16 49.12 4.12 -21.00
CA SER A 16 48.92 2.67 -20.88
C SER A 16 47.47 2.29 -20.60
N ASP A 17 46.60 3.27 -20.35
CA ASP A 17 45.20 3.05 -20.03
C ASP A 17 44.45 2.73 -21.33
N PRO A 18 43.87 1.53 -21.48
CA PRO A 18 43.08 1.22 -22.65
C PRO A 18 41.85 2.14 -22.69
N ASP A 19 41.56 2.72 -23.86
CA ASP A 19 40.28 3.38 -24.13
C ASP A 19 39.17 2.33 -24.11
N ILE A 20 38.71 1.97 -22.91
CA ILE A 20 37.52 1.17 -22.72
C ILE A 20 36.36 2.12 -22.95
N GLU A 21 35.50 1.80 -23.92
CA GLU A 21 34.17 2.41 -24.01
C GLU A 21 33.43 2.09 -22.70
N CYS A 22 33.56 2.98 -21.73
CA CYS A 22 32.72 2.98 -20.54
C CYS A 22 31.34 3.40 -21.01
N GLU A 23 30.50 2.41 -21.34
CA GLU A 23 29.06 2.64 -21.38
C GLU A 23 28.69 3.34 -20.06
N ALA A 24 27.99 4.47 -20.13
CA ALA A 24 27.62 5.29 -18.97
C ALA A 24 26.55 4.62 -18.07
N GLY A 25 26.58 3.29 -17.99
CA GLY A 25 25.48 2.46 -17.53
C GLY A 25 24.30 2.50 -18.49
N PHE A 26 23.31 1.67 -18.19
CA PHE A 26 22.05 1.63 -18.94
C PHE A 26 21.33 2.98 -18.80
N PRO A 27 20.87 3.61 -19.90
CA PRO A 27 20.06 4.82 -19.81
C PRO A 27 18.73 4.49 -19.13
N LEU A 28 18.57 4.93 -17.87
CA LEU A 28 17.33 4.80 -17.07
C LEU A 28 16.19 5.71 -17.56
N LEU A 29 16.21 6.16 -18.82
CA LEU A 29 15.12 6.94 -19.41
C LEU A 29 13.96 6.05 -19.87
N GLY A 30 14.12 4.73 -19.81
CA GLY A 30 13.06 3.74 -20.02
C GLY A 30 13.07 2.66 -18.94
N ALA A 31 11.89 2.16 -18.58
CA ALA A 31 11.73 1.09 -17.60
C ALA A 31 12.07 -0.32 -18.15
N GLU A 32 12.17 -0.46 -19.47
CA GLU A 32 12.48 -1.72 -20.16
C GLU A 32 13.74 -2.44 -19.64
N PRO A 33 14.88 -1.78 -19.39
CA PRO A 33 16.09 -2.45 -18.90
C PRO A 33 16.02 -2.82 -17.41
N LEU A 34 15.01 -2.34 -16.66
CA LEU A 34 14.79 -2.75 -15.27
C LEU A 34 14.04 -4.09 -15.20
N SER A 35 13.27 -4.45 -16.23
CA SER A 35 12.49 -5.70 -16.31
C SER A 35 13.33 -6.95 -16.12
N GLN A 36 14.57 -6.95 -16.63
CA GLN A 36 15.51 -8.08 -16.47
C GLN A 36 16.05 -8.22 -15.04
N PHE A 37 16.11 -7.11 -14.28
CA PHE A 37 16.54 -7.08 -12.88
C PHE A 37 15.39 -7.30 -11.91
N VAL A 38 14.16 -7.00 -12.35
CA VAL A 38 12.93 -7.58 -11.78
C VAL A 38 12.84 -9.03 -12.25
N ARG A 39 13.84 -9.83 -11.89
CA ARG A 39 13.78 -11.29 -11.97
C ARG A 39 12.49 -11.68 -11.30
N ALA A 40 11.57 -12.21 -12.10
CA ALA A 40 10.24 -12.67 -11.72
C ALA A 40 10.22 -13.10 -10.26
N ALA A 41 9.56 -12.31 -9.42
CA ALA A 41 9.11 -12.83 -8.14
C ALA A 41 8.40 -14.16 -8.46
N PRO A 42 8.76 -15.28 -7.82
CA PRO A 42 8.01 -16.51 -8.01
C PRO A 42 6.58 -16.19 -7.54
N HIS A 43 5.61 -16.36 -8.44
CA HIS A 43 4.25 -15.80 -8.41
C HIS A 43 4.09 -14.35 -8.90
N ALA A 44 4.08 -14.15 -10.22
CA ALA A 44 2.90 -13.50 -10.77
C ALA A 44 1.76 -14.53 -10.64
N PRO A 45 0.69 -14.27 -9.86
CA PRO A 45 -0.47 -15.15 -9.91
C PRO A 45 -0.97 -15.12 -11.35
N GLN A 46 -1.20 -16.33 -11.85
CA GLN A 46 -1.93 -16.55 -13.08
C GLN A 46 -3.26 -15.79 -13.01
N GLU A 47 -3.83 -15.46 -14.17
CA GLU A 47 -5.20 -14.95 -14.30
C GLU A 47 -6.20 -16.03 -13.85
N ASP A 48 -6.18 -16.40 -12.58
CA ASP A 48 -7.06 -17.38 -11.97
C ASP A 48 -8.34 -16.65 -11.54
N GLU A 49 -9.26 -16.48 -12.49
CA GLU A 49 -10.67 -16.08 -12.29
C GLU A 49 -10.87 -14.72 -11.55
N PRO A 50 -12.02 -14.06 -11.67
CA PRO A 50 -12.34 -12.95 -10.78
C PRO A 50 -12.66 -13.51 -9.39
N GLU A 51 -11.66 -14.02 -8.66
CA GLU A 51 -11.78 -14.17 -7.22
C GLU A 51 -12.18 -12.80 -6.68
N GLN A 52 -13.39 -12.75 -6.15
CA GLN A 52 -14.12 -11.55 -5.80
C GLN A 52 -13.25 -10.66 -4.90
N ARG A 53 -12.53 -9.72 -5.52
CA ARG A 53 -11.74 -8.69 -4.83
C ARG A 53 -12.73 -7.88 -4.01
N THR A 54 -12.93 -8.30 -2.79
CA THR A 54 -13.88 -7.63 -1.90
C THR A 54 -13.18 -6.38 -1.46
N VAL A 55 -13.52 -5.27 -2.10
CA VAL A 55 -12.95 -3.99 -1.73
C VAL A 55 -13.64 -3.53 -0.46
N VAL A 56 -13.01 -3.76 0.70
CA VAL A 56 -13.65 -3.50 2.00
C VAL A 56 -13.28 -2.14 2.58
N LEU A 57 -12.24 -1.50 2.05
CA LEU A 57 -11.70 -0.26 2.64
C LEU A 57 -12.75 0.86 2.74
N TYR A 58 -13.56 1.07 1.70
CA TYR A 58 -14.60 2.10 1.71
C TYR A 58 -15.64 1.86 2.82
N GLN A 59 -16.02 0.60 3.03
CA GLN A 59 -16.97 0.21 4.09
C GLN A 59 -16.34 0.39 5.47
N LEU A 60 -15.06 0.01 5.62
CA LEU A 60 -14.32 0.17 6.86
C LEU A 60 -14.27 1.65 7.28
N VAL A 61 -13.91 2.55 6.37
CA VAL A 61 -13.84 4.00 6.64
C VAL A 61 -15.23 4.57 6.98
N ARG A 62 -16.26 4.15 6.24
CA ARG A 62 -17.65 4.58 6.49
C ARG A 62 -18.16 4.11 7.85
N GLN A 63 -17.87 2.86 8.23
CA GLN A 63 -18.26 2.29 9.53
C GLN A 63 -17.47 2.93 10.68
N LEU A 64 -16.17 3.15 10.50
CA LEU A 64 -15.31 3.87 11.45
C LEU A 64 -15.87 5.26 11.76
N ARG A 65 -16.23 6.02 10.73
CA ARG A 65 -16.82 7.35 10.88
C ARG A 65 -18.14 7.32 11.64
N ARG A 66 -19.01 6.35 11.33
CA ARG A 66 -20.32 6.18 11.99
C ARG A 66 -20.18 5.72 13.44
N ARG A 67 -19.25 4.82 13.74
CA ARG A 67 -18.93 4.36 15.10
C ARG A 67 -18.55 5.52 16.00
N ASP A 68 -17.73 6.44 15.49
CA ASP A 68 -17.22 7.58 16.25
C ASP A 68 -18.15 8.81 16.17
N GLY A 69 -19.24 8.75 15.39
CA GLY A 69 -20.19 9.84 15.21
C GLY A 69 -19.60 11.08 14.53
N LEU A 70 -18.55 10.91 13.72
CA LEU A 70 -17.78 12.02 13.14
C LEU A 70 -18.35 12.47 11.78
N THR A 71 -18.18 13.75 11.46
CA THR A 71 -18.32 14.23 10.08
C THR A 71 -17.07 13.86 9.26
N ARG A 72 -17.15 13.97 7.92
CA ARG A 72 -16.00 13.71 7.04
C ARG A 72 -14.83 14.66 7.36
N GLU A 73 -15.12 15.95 7.51
CA GLU A 73 -14.17 16.97 7.97
C GLU A 73 -13.50 16.58 9.29
N GLN A 74 -14.27 16.14 10.29
CA GLN A 74 -13.73 15.76 11.60
C GLN A 74 -12.85 14.51 11.54
N LEU A 75 -13.23 13.52 10.72
CA LEU A 75 -12.40 12.34 10.48
C LEU A 75 -11.09 12.72 9.78
N ALA A 76 -11.17 13.55 8.73
CA ALA A 76 -10.03 14.03 7.99
C ALA A 76 -9.05 14.79 8.89
N ALA A 77 -9.56 15.68 9.76
CA ALA A 77 -8.76 16.43 10.73
C ALA A 77 -8.08 15.50 11.76
N LYS A 78 -8.80 14.49 12.29
CA LYS A 78 -8.23 13.53 13.24
C LYS A 78 -7.12 12.66 12.64
N ILE A 79 -7.30 12.21 11.40
CA ILE A 79 -6.37 11.32 10.70
C ILE A 79 -5.28 12.13 9.98
N ARG A 80 -5.43 13.47 9.89
CA ARG A 80 -4.54 14.43 9.22
C ARG A 80 -4.42 14.14 7.71
N ILE A 81 -5.57 13.92 7.07
CA ILE A 81 -5.74 13.74 5.62
C ILE A 81 -6.67 14.81 5.06
N ASP A 82 -6.72 14.92 3.74
CA ASP A 82 -7.65 15.81 3.06
C ASP A 82 -9.08 15.28 3.18
N GLU A 83 -10.07 16.16 3.35
CA GLU A 83 -11.48 15.78 3.36
C GLU A 83 -11.91 15.15 2.03
N GLN A 84 -11.41 15.70 0.92
CA GLN A 84 -11.71 15.20 -0.43
C GLN A 84 -11.21 13.77 -0.61
N GLU A 85 -10.10 13.41 0.05
CA GLU A 85 -9.60 12.04 0.05
C GLU A 85 -10.57 11.10 0.80
N VAL A 86 -11.07 11.52 1.97
CA VAL A 86 -12.07 10.75 2.74
C VAL A 86 -13.35 10.54 1.92
N GLU A 87 -13.83 11.59 1.28
CA GLU A 87 -15.02 11.50 0.41
C GLU A 87 -14.78 10.57 -0.77
N THR A 88 -13.61 10.65 -1.42
CA THR A 88 -13.27 9.79 -2.55
C THR A 88 -13.20 8.32 -2.13
N ILE A 89 -12.61 8.02 -0.97
CA ILE A 89 -12.56 6.66 -0.43
C ILE A 89 -13.97 6.13 -0.13
N GLU A 90 -14.86 6.94 0.46
CA GLU A 90 -16.23 6.52 0.76
C GLU A 90 -17.11 6.36 -0.50
N ALA A 91 -16.87 7.18 -1.53
CA ALA A 91 -17.70 7.23 -2.74
C ALA A 91 -17.27 6.26 -3.84
N ARG A 92 -15.97 5.93 -3.90
CA ARG A 92 -15.39 5.09 -4.96
C ARG A 92 -14.71 3.87 -4.34
N PRO A 93 -15.38 2.70 -4.34
CA PRO A 93 -14.78 1.46 -3.83
C PRO A 93 -13.43 1.16 -4.47
N GLU A 94 -13.29 1.35 -5.78
CA GLU A 94 -12.06 1.03 -6.51
C GLU A 94 -10.90 2.01 -6.28
N TYR A 95 -11.13 3.11 -5.55
CA TYR A 95 -10.11 4.12 -5.32
C TYR A 95 -8.96 3.58 -4.46
N VAL A 96 -7.74 3.78 -4.96
CA VAL A 96 -6.50 3.41 -4.26
C VAL A 96 -5.98 4.66 -3.55
N PRO A 97 -6.08 4.73 -2.21
CA PRO A 97 -5.61 5.88 -1.45
C PRO A 97 -4.08 5.98 -1.46
N ARG A 98 -3.56 7.17 -1.18
CA ARG A 98 -2.11 7.38 -1.09
C ARG A 98 -1.49 6.55 0.04
N PRO A 99 -0.24 6.08 -0.07
CA PRO A 99 0.43 5.31 0.99
C PRO A 99 0.43 6.02 2.36
N ARG A 100 0.54 7.35 2.34
CA ARG A 100 0.43 8.19 3.54
C ARG A 100 -0.95 8.03 4.21
N THR A 101 -2.02 8.08 3.42
CA THR A 101 -3.41 7.93 3.88
C THR A 101 -3.62 6.55 4.51
N VAL A 102 -3.11 5.49 3.87
CA VAL A 102 -3.15 4.11 4.39
C VAL A 102 -2.46 4.03 5.75
N HIS A 103 -1.24 4.58 5.86
CA HIS A 103 -0.49 4.58 7.12
C HIS A 103 -1.20 5.37 8.23
N GLN A 104 -1.80 6.51 7.90
CA GLN A 104 -2.55 7.33 8.88
C GLN A 104 -3.84 6.64 9.34
N LEU A 105 -4.55 5.96 8.44
CA LEU A 105 -5.71 5.13 8.78
C LEU A 105 -5.31 3.97 9.71
N ALA A 106 -4.24 3.26 9.37
CA ALA A 106 -3.71 2.17 10.17
C ALA A 106 -3.34 2.63 11.59
N HIS A 107 -2.65 3.77 11.70
CA HIS A 107 -2.32 4.38 12.99
C HIS A 107 -3.57 4.76 13.80
N TYR A 108 -4.62 5.30 13.16
CA TYR A 108 -5.86 5.64 13.86
C TYR A 108 -6.63 4.40 14.36
N LEU A 109 -6.60 3.32 13.58
CA LEU A 109 -7.22 2.05 13.91
C LEU A 109 -6.40 1.20 14.90
N GLY A 110 -5.10 1.52 15.08
CA GLY A 110 -4.18 0.73 15.89
C GLY A 110 -3.82 -0.61 15.25
N VAL A 111 -3.81 -0.68 13.93
CA VAL A 111 -3.53 -1.89 13.15
C VAL A 111 -2.28 -1.70 12.27
N PRO A 112 -1.61 -2.77 11.84
CA PRO A 112 -0.50 -2.71 10.90
C PRO A 112 -0.89 -2.07 9.56
N ALA A 113 0.00 -1.24 9.00
CA ALA A 113 -0.25 -0.58 7.71
C ALA A 113 -0.43 -1.57 6.56
N LYS A 114 0.31 -2.68 6.57
CA LYS A 114 0.23 -3.78 5.59
C LYS A 114 -1.16 -4.44 5.58
N ALA A 115 -1.82 -4.55 6.74
CA ALA A 115 -3.17 -5.09 6.85
C ALA A 115 -4.19 -4.17 6.14
N VAL A 116 -4.07 -2.85 6.32
CA VAL A 116 -4.95 -1.86 5.66
C VAL A 116 -4.67 -1.79 4.17
N GLU A 117 -3.40 -1.92 3.76
CA GLU A 117 -3.00 -1.98 2.36
C GLU A 117 -3.65 -3.16 1.64
N GLN A 118 -3.72 -4.34 2.27
CA GLN A 118 -4.40 -5.51 1.71
C GLN A 118 -5.90 -5.32 1.47
N LEU A 119 -6.54 -4.34 2.11
CA LEU A 119 -7.95 -4.02 1.90
C LEU A 119 -8.20 -3.09 0.70
N THR A 120 -7.13 -2.55 0.11
CA THR A 120 -7.22 -1.69 -1.08
C THR A 120 -7.47 -2.52 -2.33
N SER A 121 -8.13 -1.92 -3.33
CA SER A 121 -8.38 -2.56 -4.64
C SER A 121 -7.09 -3.01 -5.36
N ALA A 122 -5.96 -2.39 -5.04
CA ALA A 122 -4.66 -2.67 -5.64
C ALA A 122 -3.95 -3.89 -5.04
N ALA A 123 -4.36 -4.36 -3.87
CA ALA A 123 -3.66 -5.42 -3.18
C ALA A 123 -4.21 -6.81 -3.50
N HIS A 124 -3.30 -7.76 -3.63
CA HIS A 124 -3.63 -9.18 -3.62
C HIS A 124 -3.60 -9.68 -2.18
N PHE A 125 -4.68 -10.32 -1.73
CA PHE A 125 -4.70 -10.97 -0.42
C PHE A 125 -3.65 -12.09 -0.41
N GLN A 126 -2.63 -11.94 0.42
CA GLN A 126 -1.63 -13.00 0.62
C GLN A 126 -2.07 -13.99 1.70
N ASP A 127 -3.06 -13.61 2.52
CA ASP A 127 -3.56 -14.38 3.64
C ASP A 127 -5.06 -14.71 3.48
N ASN A 128 -5.36 -16.00 3.35
CA ASN A 128 -6.73 -16.51 3.22
C ASN A 128 -7.59 -16.19 4.44
N GLY A 129 -7.00 -16.06 5.64
CA GLY A 129 -7.74 -15.71 6.85
C GLY A 129 -8.26 -14.27 6.82
N LEU A 130 -7.47 -13.35 6.28
CA LEU A 130 -7.85 -11.95 6.13
C LEU A 130 -8.90 -11.77 5.01
N ALA A 131 -8.78 -12.53 3.92
CA ALA A 131 -9.78 -12.54 2.85
C ALA A 131 -11.16 -13.01 3.37
N GLU A 132 -11.22 -14.12 4.11
CA GLU A 132 -12.48 -14.62 4.67
C GLU A 132 -13.10 -13.64 5.70
N ALA A 133 -12.26 -12.99 6.52
CA ALA A 133 -12.72 -11.96 7.45
C ALA A 133 -13.27 -10.73 6.71
N ALA A 134 -12.62 -10.32 5.60
CA ALA A 134 -13.06 -9.24 4.74
C ALA A 134 -14.41 -9.56 4.07
N HIS A 135 -14.60 -10.78 3.57
CA HIS A 135 -15.88 -11.25 3.04
C HIS A 135 -16.99 -11.25 4.10
N ARG A 136 -16.72 -11.78 5.30
CA ARG A 136 -17.69 -11.78 6.40
C ARG A 136 -18.07 -10.37 6.82
N PHE A 137 -17.10 -9.47 6.92
CA PHE A 137 -17.33 -8.08 7.22
C PHE A 137 -18.19 -7.42 6.13
N ALA A 138 -17.86 -7.63 4.85
CA ALA A 138 -18.61 -7.07 3.73
C ALA A 138 -20.07 -7.55 3.69
N ALA A 139 -20.31 -8.83 3.94
CA ALA A 139 -21.66 -9.39 4.03
C ALA A 139 -22.46 -8.80 5.21
N SER A 140 -21.80 -8.45 6.31
CA SER A 140 -22.45 -7.85 7.49
C SER A 140 -22.65 -6.33 7.42
N SER A 141 -22.00 -5.66 6.47
CA SER A 141 -21.90 -4.19 6.41
C SER A 141 -22.97 -3.52 5.52
N ASP A 142 -23.84 -4.31 4.88
CA ASP A 142 -24.84 -3.84 3.90
C ASP A 142 -26.13 -3.31 4.54
N ASP A 143 -26.30 -3.45 5.87
CA ASP A 143 -27.50 -2.98 6.55
C ASP A 143 -27.44 -1.45 6.78
N LEU A 144 -28.21 -0.71 5.99
CA LEU A 144 -28.10 0.75 5.83
C LEU A 144 -28.63 1.57 7.03
N SER A 145 -29.03 0.93 8.12
CA SER A 145 -29.68 1.55 9.29
C SER A 145 -28.68 1.68 10.44
N ARG A 146 -28.69 2.82 11.16
CA ARG A 146 -27.87 3.13 12.38
C ARG A 146 -27.23 1.91 13.06
N LEU A 147 -25.88 1.93 13.20
CA LEU A 147 -25.06 0.86 13.82
C LEU A 147 -25.83 0.14 14.92
N THR A 148 -26.34 -1.03 14.59
CA THR A 148 -26.86 -1.96 15.56
C THR A 148 -25.71 -2.45 16.43
N ARG A 149 -26.01 -2.88 17.66
CA ARG A 149 -24.99 -3.43 18.57
C ARG A 149 -24.25 -4.63 17.95
N ALA A 150 -24.90 -5.33 17.01
CA ALA A 150 -24.32 -6.42 16.25
C ALA A 150 -23.25 -5.92 15.27
N GLU A 151 -23.52 -4.89 14.47
CA GLU A 151 -22.53 -4.35 13.50
C GLU A 151 -21.29 -3.80 14.20
N LYS A 152 -21.44 -3.13 15.34
CA LYS A 152 -20.29 -2.68 16.14
C LYS A 152 -19.40 -3.87 16.54
N LYS A 153 -20.01 -4.99 16.93
CA LYS A 153 -19.27 -6.21 17.27
C LYS A 153 -18.53 -6.77 16.06
N HIS A 154 -19.18 -6.85 14.88
CA HIS A 154 -18.51 -7.31 13.65
C HIS A 154 -17.36 -6.40 13.24
N PHE A 155 -17.51 -5.08 13.41
CA PHE A 155 -16.44 -4.13 13.19
C PHE A 155 -15.27 -4.34 14.16
N ASP A 156 -15.54 -4.46 15.45
CA ASP A 156 -14.50 -4.66 16.47
C ASP A 156 -13.79 -6.03 16.27
N ASP A 157 -14.52 -7.07 15.89
CA ASP A 157 -13.97 -8.39 15.56
C ASP A 157 -13.08 -8.31 14.31
N PHE A 158 -13.49 -7.56 13.28
CA PHE A 158 -12.70 -7.36 12.06
C PHE A 158 -11.41 -6.56 12.35
N VAL A 159 -11.49 -5.48 13.13
CA VAL A 159 -10.31 -4.71 13.54
C VAL A 159 -9.35 -5.58 14.35
N ARG A 160 -9.84 -6.53 15.15
CA ARG A 160 -8.99 -7.48 15.87
C ARG A 160 -8.22 -8.40 14.92
N VAL A 161 -8.86 -8.88 13.86
CA VAL A 161 -8.17 -9.67 12.82
C VAL A 161 -7.09 -8.84 12.15
N LEU A 162 -7.39 -7.59 11.80
CA LEU A 162 -6.39 -6.68 11.22
C LEU A 162 -5.23 -6.41 12.19
N ALA A 163 -5.50 -6.27 13.49
CA ALA A 163 -4.46 -6.04 14.50
C ALA A 163 -3.54 -7.25 14.70
N ALA A 164 -4.01 -8.46 14.42
CA ALA A 164 -3.25 -9.71 14.55
C ALA A 164 -2.42 -10.06 13.29
N PHE A 165 -2.48 -9.21 12.27
CA PHE A 165 -1.79 -9.41 11.00
C PHE A 165 -0.29 -9.03 11.12
N ASP A 166 0.62 -9.90 10.65
CA ASP A 166 2.09 -9.67 10.66
C ASP A 166 2.65 -9.23 9.29
#